data_AF-A0A2E5XA57-F1
#
_entry.id   AF-A0A2E5XA57-F1
#
_cell.length_a   1.000
_cell.length_b   1.000
_cell.length_c   1.000
_cell.angle_alpha   90.00
_cell.angle_beta   90.00
_cell.angle_gamma   90.00
#
_symmetry.space_group_name_H-M   'P 1'
#
loop_
_entity.id
_entity.type
_entity.pdbx_description
1 polymer ?
#
loop_
_entity_poly.entity_id
_entity_poly.type
_entity_poly.pdbx_seq_one_letter_code
_entity_poly.pdbx_strand_id
1 'polypeptide(L)'
;MTTVSEFYSRAFSSELLFGLRMVINISTVLVMMWLFALAYLVWRADSKSLQNRFIATLLTVEGFKCLWIALDIFPFMHEWNSFWVVAWNIKFDFFFSMQIAAIFLYLCFPIYYKIRGLGFMYRPGLQRHAYYLPFAIGIGIWLIIQGQPPFAVDNLSWIECSAEGAAPVIHEFLGNSSAPIVVNGVETTFPDNVCPAALDATLGDEPPGIWAIVFAQTPVSILALLFIRSSVRKSLEGGELQDKNRVSRSFYVGFLGKVIGSVLFFVTLLLILPMLNGGIVPNF
;
A
#
# COMPACT_ATOMS: atom_id res chain seq x y z
N MET A 1 9.11 -10.84 28.61
CA MET A 1 8.83 -9.40 28.44
C MET A 1 10.04 -8.78 27.81
N THR A 2 9.92 -8.52 26.51
CA THR A 2 10.94 -7.78 25.77
C THR A 2 10.72 -6.29 26.01
N THR A 3 11.79 -5.57 26.33
CA THR A 3 11.75 -4.12 26.50
C THR A 3 11.82 -3.42 25.14
N VAL A 4 11.37 -2.16 25.07
CA VAL A 4 11.48 -1.34 23.84
C VAL A 4 12.94 -1.23 23.37
N SER A 5 13.89 -1.13 24.30
CA SER A 5 15.31 -1.12 23.97
C SER A 5 15.78 -2.45 23.38
N GLU A 6 15.33 -3.57 23.93
CA GLU A 6 15.67 -4.90 23.41
C GLU A 6 15.07 -5.08 22.01
N PHE A 7 13.82 -4.69 21.80
CA PHE A 7 13.16 -4.74 20.49
C PHE A 7 13.97 -4.01 19.42
N TYR A 8 14.33 -2.73 19.64
CA TYR A 8 15.11 -1.99 18.65
C TYR A 8 16.54 -2.52 18.53
N SER A 9 17.19 -2.93 19.63
CA SER A 9 18.53 -3.52 19.55
C SER A 9 18.54 -4.80 18.71
N ARG A 10 17.52 -5.65 18.84
CA ARG A 10 17.31 -6.86 18.05
C ARG A 10 16.96 -6.52 16.60
N ALA A 11 16.15 -5.49 16.34
CA ALA A 11 15.82 -5.05 14.99
C ALA A 11 17.06 -4.67 14.16
N PHE A 12 18.11 -4.14 14.80
CA PHE A 12 19.39 -3.80 14.16
C PHE A 12 20.45 -4.93 14.23
N SER A 13 20.09 -6.11 14.70
CA SER A 13 21.00 -7.28 14.74
C SER A 13 21.22 -7.92 13.37
N SER A 14 22.23 -8.77 13.26
CA SER A 14 22.52 -9.56 12.06
C SER A 14 21.38 -10.50 11.67
N GLU A 15 20.65 -11.03 12.66
CA GLU A 15 19.53 -11.95 12.46
C GLU A 15 18.36 -11.31 11.71
N LEU A 16 18.19 -9.98 11.85
CA LEU A 16 17.13 -9.20 11.19
C LEU A 16 17.70 -8.27 10.11
N LEU A 17 18.73 -8.73 9.40
CA LEU A 17 19.35 -8.05 8.26
C LEU A 17 19.83 -6.63 8.59
N PHE A 18 20.42 -6.45 9.78
CA PHE A 18 21.03 -5.19 10.23
C PHE A 18 20.07 -3.99 10.15
N GLY A 19 18.80 -4.18 10.50
CA GLY A 19 17.82 -3.09 10.56
C GLY A 19 17.22 -2.69 9.21
N LEU A 20 17.35 -3.52 8.17
CA LEU A 20 16.74 -3.26 6.86
C LEU A 20 15.25 -2.91 6.97
N ARG A 21 14.49 -3.66 7.79
CA ARG A 21 13.06 -3.39 8.04
C ARG A 21 12.83 -1.99 8.63
N MET A 22 13.66 -1.59 9.59
CA MET A 22 13.56 -0.24 10.20
C MET A 22 13.92 0.87 9.21
N VAL A 23 14.93 0.65 8.37
CA VAL A 23 15.29 1.58 7.30
C VAL A 23 14.13 1.75 6.31
N ILE A 24 13.46 0.66 5.94
CA ILE A 24 12.28 0.69 5.07
C ILE A 24 11.13 1.47 5.72
N ASN A 25 10.84 1.21 7.00
CA ASN A 25 9.77 1.88 7.74
C ASN A 25 10.03 3.39 7.84
N ILE A 26 11.24 3.80 8.25
CA ILE A 26 11.64 5.21 8.33
C ILE A 26 11.61 5.88 6.95
N SER A 27 12.13 5.21 5.92
CA SER A 27 12.11 5.74 4.55
C SER A 27 10.68 5.95 4.06
N THR A 28 9.75 5.08 4.45
CA THR A 28 8.34 5.21 4.09
C THR A 28 7.67 6.39 4.77
N VAL A 29 8.05 6.71 6.01
CA VAL A 29 7.62 7.95 6.69
C VAL A 29 8.11 9.18 5.91
N LEU A 30 9.39 9.19 5.48
CA LEU A 30 9.94 10.28 4.67
C LEU A 30 9.20 10.44 3.33
N VAL A 31 8.90 9.33 2.65
CA VAL A 31 8.13 9.32 1.39
C VAL A 31 6.71 9.86 1.63
N MET A 32 6.05 9.46 2.71
CA MET A 32 4.73 9.97 3.07
C MET A 32 4.75 11.49 3.26
N MET A 33 5.69 12.01 4.05
CA MET A 33 5.85 13.45 4.26
C MET A 33 6.16 14.19 2.96
N TRP A 34 7.00 13.60 2.10
CA TRP A 34 7.33 14.15 0.80
C TRP A 34 6.10 14.25 -0.11
N LEU A 35 5.25 13.21 -0.15
CA LEU A 35 4.02 13.22 -0.93
C LEU A 35 3.02 14.27 -0.44
N PHE A 36 2.87 14.43 0.88
CA PHE A 36 2.03 15.51 1.43
C PHE A 36 2.60 16.90 1.15
N ALA A 37 3.92 17.09 1.24
CA ALA A 37 4.56 18.35 0.88
C ALA A 37 4.33 18.68 -0.59
N LEU A 38 4.49 17.72 -1.51
CA LEU A 38 4.20 17.91 -2.92
C LEU A 38 2.72 18.19 -3.17
N ALA A 39 1.80 17.47 -2.51
CA ALA A 39 0.37 17.72 -2.61
C ALA A 39 0.03 19.16 -2.21
N TYR A 40 0.58 19.64 -1.10
CA TYR A 40 0.41 21.01 -0.63
C TYR A 40 0.99 22.04 -1.61
N LEU A 41 2.19 21.82 -2.14
CA LEU A 41 2.82 22.72 -3.11
C LEU A 41 2.02 22.80 -4.42
N VAL A 42 1.55 21.67 -4.95
CA VAL A 42 0.72 21.63 -6.17
C VAL A 42 -0.61 22.34 -5.96
N TRP A 43 -1.25 22.11 -4.82
CA TRP A 43 -2.47 22.82 -4.46
C TRP A 43 -2.25 24.33 -4.34
N ARG A 44 -1.15 24.75 -3.70
CA ARG A 44 -0.82 26.17 -3.49
C ARG A 44 -0.39 26.88 -4.77
N ALA A 45 0.24 26.17 -5.71
CA ALA A 45 0.69 26.74 -6.98
C ALA A 45 -0.46 27.30 -7.82
N ASP A 46 -1.59 26.60 -7.87
CA ASP A 46 -2.85 27.13 -8.44
C ASP A 46 -4.04 26.38 -7.83
N SER A 47 -4.61 26.96 -6.79
CA SER A 47 -5.76 26.38 -6.06
C SER A 47 -7.08 26.48 -6.83
N LYS A 48 -7.14 27.23 -7.92
CA LYS A 48 -8.34 27.36 -8.77
C LYS A 48 -8.34 26.33 -9.90
N SER A 49 -7.15 25.90 -10.36
CA SER A 49 -7.01 24.83 -11.34
C SER A 49 -7.55 23.49 -10.82
N LEU A 50 -8.59 22.97 -11.49
CA LEU A 50 -9.16 21.65 -11.16
C LEU A 50 -8.14 20.52 -11.36
N GLN A 51 -7.21 20.68 -12.31
CA GLN A 51 -6.13 19.72 -12.55
C GLN A 51 -5.17 19.67 -11.37
N ASN A 52 -4.80 20.82 -10.79
CA ASN A 52 -3.93 20.86 -9.63
C ASN A 52 -4.60 20.24 -8.40
N ARG A 53 -5.90 20.50 -8.20
CA ARG A 53 -6.68 19.86 -7.13
C ARG A 53 -6.70 18.34 -7.28
N PHE A 54 -6.88 17.85 -8.50
CA PHE A 54 -6.83 16.42 -8.80
C PHE A 54 -5.46 15.81 -8.48
N ILE A 55 -4.37 16.41 -8.98
CA ILE A 55 -3.00 15.92 -8.71
C ILE A 55 -2.70 15.95 -7.21
N ALA A 56 -3.05 17.05 -6.52
CA ALA A 56 -2.85 17.18 -5.07
C ALA A 56 -3.63 16.11 -4.30
N THR A 57 -4.87 15.82 -4.69
CA THR A 57 -5.68 14.77 -4.06
C THR A 57 -5.07 13.39 -4.30
N LEU A 58 -4.62 13.11 -5.53
CA LEU A 58 -3.93 11.87 -5.86
C LEU A 58 -2.65 11.67 -5.05
N LEU A 59 -1.81 12.70 -4.93
CA LEU A 59 -0.61 12.65 -4.10
C LEU A 59 -0.94 12.44 -2.61
N THR A 60 -2.02 13.08 -2.13
CA THR A 60 -2.49 12.91 -0.75
C THR A 60 -2.94 11.47 -0.48
N VAL A 61 -3.75 10.89 -1.38
CA VAL A 61 -4.21 9.49 -1.27
C VAL A 61 -3.03 8.52 -1.29
N GLU A 62 -2.06 8.75 -2.17
CA GLU A 62 -0.87 7.92 -2.23
C GLU A 62 0.05 8.07 -1.02
N GLY A 63 0.15 9.28 -0.46
CA GLY A 63 0.83 9.52 0.80
C GLY A 63 0.18 8.74 1.94
N PHE A 64 -1.15 8.77 2.03
CA PHE A 64 -1.88 8.05 3.07
C PHE A 64 -1.71 6.54 3.02
N LYS A 65 -1.54 5.94 1.83
CA LYS A 65 -1.24 4.51 1.75
C LYS A 65 0.09 4.11 2.35
N CYS A 66 1.07 5.03 2.39
CA CYS A 66 2.34 4.79 3.06
C CYS A 66 2.15 4.54 4.57
N LEU A 67 1.01 4.93 5.15
CA LEU A 67 0.68 4.67 6.56
C LEU A 67 0.78 3.18 6.93
N TRP A 68 0.48 2.27 5.98
CA TRP A 68 0.60 0.83 6.18
C TRP A 68 1.98 0.45 6.69
N ILE A 69 3.05 0.87 6.02
CA ILE A 69 4.42 0.53 6.42
C ILE A 69 4.96 1.54 7.46
N ALA A 70 4.54 2.80 7.38
CA ALA A 70 5.04 3.86 8.25
C ALA A 70 4.72 3.61 9.75
N LEU A 71 3.56 3.02 10.07
CA LEU A 71 3.20 2.71 11.46
C LEU A 71 4.06 1.61 12.08
N ASP A 72 4.72 0.77 11.26
CA ASP A 72 5.59 -0.30 11.75
C ASP A 72 6.94 0.22 12.27
N ILE A 73 7.12 1.55 12.34
CA ILE A 73 8.19 2.17 13.13
C ILE A 73 7.97 1.97 14.63
N PHE A 74 6.72 1.85 15.07
CA PHE A 74 6.39 1.53 16.45
C PHE A 74 6.69 0.06 16.73
N PRO A 75 7.03 -0.31 17.98
CA PRO A 75 7.33 -1.69 18.33
C PRO A 75 6.15 -2.61 18.05
N PHE A 76 6.26 -3.44 17.01
CA PHE A 76 5.26 -4.43 16.61
C PHE A 76 5.51 -5.72 17.41
N MET A 77 5.03 -5.73 18.66
CA MET A 77 5.29 -6.77 19.66
C MET A 77 4.05 -7.07 20.53
N HIS A 78 3.97 -8.27 21.10
CA HIS A 78 2.82 -8.72 21.89
C HIS A 78 2.57 -7.85 23.13
N GLU A 79 3.60 -7.33 23.79
CA GLU A 79 3.43 -6.44 24.96
C GLU A 79 2.67 -5.15 24.61
N TRP A 80 2.65 -4.75 23.34
CA TRP A 80 1.92 -3.59 22.82
C TRP A 80 0.57 -3.98 22.19
N ASN A 81 0.05 -5.17 22.47
CA ASN A 81 -1.16 -5.69 21.85
C ASN A 81 -2.35 -4.73 21.95
N SER A 82 -2.57 -4.11 23.12
CA SER A 82 -3.67 -3.16 23.33
C SER A 82 -3.62 -1.96 22.37
N PHE A 83 -2.42 -1.47 22.05
CA PHE A 83 -2.23 -0.43 21.05
C PHE A 83 -2.48 -0.97 19.65
N TRP A 84 -1.90 -2.13 19.34
CA TRP A 84 -1.95 -2.70 18.01
C TRP A 84 -3.33 -3.20 17.59
N VAL A 85 -4.19 -3.66 18.49
CA VAL A 85 -5.57 -4.05 18.15
C VAL A 85 -6.33 -2.84 17.56
N VAL A 86 -6.10 -1.64 18.10
CA VAL A 86 -6.72 -0.41 17.58
C VAL A 86 -5.97 0.10 16.35
N ALA A 87 -4.64 0.21 16.45
CA ALA A 87 -3.81 0.78 15.40
C ALA A 87 -3.86 -0.05 14.10
N TRP A 88 -3.93 -1.38 14.21
CA TRP A 88 -4.01 -2.30 13.07
C TRP A 88 -5.32 -2.13 12.31
N ASN A 89 -6.46 -2.08 13.01
CA ASN A 89 -7.77 -1.85 12.36
C ASN A 89 -7.79 -0.52 11.61
N ILE A 90 -7.30 0.56 12.24
CA ILE A 90 -7.18 1.87 11.59
C ILE A 90 -6.23 1.79 10.38
N LYS A 91 -5.04 1.21 10.56
CA LYS A 91 -4.04 1.04 9.50
C LYS A 91 -4.61 0.28 8.31
N PHE A 92 -5.33 -0.80 8.58
CA PHE A 92 -5.93 -1.71 7.60
C PHE A 92 -7.04 -1.02 6.81
N ASP A 93 -8.07 -0.51 7.50
CA ASP A 93 -9.22 0.13 6.85
C ASP A 93 -8.80 1.35 6.03
N PHE A 94 -7.87 2.14 6.58
CA PHE A 94 -7.39 3.33 5.92
C PHE A 94 -6.56 2.98 4.68
N PHE A 95 -5.73 1.94 4.73
CA PHE A 95 -4.97 1.49 3.57
C PHE A 95 -5.88 1.02 2.42
N PHE A 96 -6.87 0.17 2.71
CA PHE A 96 -7.73 -0.39 1.65
C PHE A 96 -8.67 0.66 1.06
N SER A 97 -9.26 1.53 1.87
CA SER A 97 -10.08 2.64 1.38
C SER A 97 -9.27 3.58 0.47
N MET A 98 -8.03 3.92 0.84
CA MET A 98 -7.13 4.72 -0.01
C MET A 98 -6.69 3.97 -1.26
N GLN A 99 -6.52 2.65 -1.21
CA GLN A 99 -6.19 1.85 -2.39
C GLN A 99 -7.30 1.89 -3.44
N ILE A 100 -8.54 1.68 -3.01
CA ILE A 100 -9.70 1.75 -3.89
C ILE A 100 -9.83 3.17 -4.46
N ALA A 101 -9.68 4.20 -3.62
CA ALA A 101 -9.70 5.60 -4.05
C ALA A 101 -8.61 5.89 -5.11
N ALA A 102 -7.38 5.39 -4.93
CA ALA A 102 -6.28 5.55 -5.88
C ALA A 102 -6.60 4.91 -7.24
N ILE A 103 -7.19 3.71 -7.24
CA ILE A 103 -7.63 3.02 -8.47
C ILE A 103 -8.62 3.91 -9.25
N PHE A 104 -9.63 4.47 -8.58
CA PHE A 104 -10.59 5.35 -9.25
C PHE A 104 -9.95 6.67 -9.72
N LEU A 105 -9.04 7.26 -8.94
CA LEU A 105 -8.30 8.46 -9.34
C LEU A 105 -7.48 8.20 -10.61
N TYR A 106 -6.84 7.04 -10.72
CA TYR A 106 -6.12 6.65 -11.91
C TYR A 106 -7.04 6.50 -13.14
N LEU A 107 -8.23 5.94 -12.96
CA LEU A 107 -9.20 5.88 -14.05
C LEU A 107 -9.74 7.26 -14.45
N CYS A 108 -9.59 8.28 -13.59
CA CYS A 108 -10.04 9.65 -13.85
C CYS A 108 -9.03 10.52 -14.63
N PHE A 109 -7.82 10.03 -14.95
CA PHE A 109 -6.87 10.80 -15.79
C PHE A 109 -7.47 11.35 -17.10
N PRO A 110 -8.26 10.58 -17.87
CA PRO A 110 -8.90 11.07 -19.10
C PRO A 110 -9.86 12.25 -18.92
N ILE A 111 -10.32 12.52 -17.70
CA ILE A 111 -11.22 13.63 -17.40
C ILE A 111 -10.47 14.97 -17.43
N TYR A 112 -9.23 14.98 -16.93
CA TYR A 112 -8.38 16.18 -16.86
C TYR A 112 -7.42 16.32 -18.03
N TYR A 113 -7.12 15.21 -18.72
CA TYR A 113 -6.14 15.14 -19.80
C TYR A 113 -6.80 14.63 -21.08
N LYS A 114 -6.69 15.38 -22.17
CA LYS A 114 -7.41 15.07 -23.43
C LYS A 114 -6.73 13.94 -24.19
N ILE A 115 -7.33 12.75 -24.20
CA ILE A 115 -6.78 11.53 -24.82
C ILE A 115 -7.49 11.21 -26.17
N ARG A 116 -6.80 10.48 -27.06
CA ARG A 116 -7.38 9.97 -28.32
C ARG A 116 -8.33 8.80 -28.02
N GLY A 117 -9.60 8.91 -28.42
CA GLY A 117 -10.63 7.86 -28.23
C GLY A 117 -11.52 8.04 -26.98
N LEU A 118 -11.04 8.71 -25.94
CA LEU A 118 -11.79 8.96 -24.70
C LEU A 118 -12.15 10.44 -24.50
N GLY A 119 -12.20 11.21 -25.59
CA GLY A 119 -12.49 12.65 -25.57
C GLY A 119 -13.86 13.01 -24.96
N PHE A 120 -14.78 12.05 -24.88
CA PHE A 120 -16.10 12.26 -24.26
C PHE A 120 -16.01 12.51 -22.74
N MET A 121 -14.97 12.00 -22.07
CA MET A 121 -14.76 12.19 -20.62
C MET A 121 -14.22 13.58 -20.27
N TYR A 122 -13.59 14.26 -21.22
CA TYR A 122 -13.07 15.61 -21.04
C TYR A 122 -14.21 16.63 -21.08
N ARG A 123 -14.98 16.70 -19.98
CA ARG A 123 -16.13 17.62 -19.82
C ARG A 123 -16.00 18.44 -18.53
N PRO A 124 -16.36 19.74 -18.55
CA PRO A 124 -16.23 20.62 -17.40
C PRO A 124 -17.07 20.17 -16.19
N GLY A 125 -18.24 19.57 -16.42
CA GLY A 125 -19.08 19.02 -15.35
C GLY A 125 -18.40 17.88 -14.59
N LEU A 126 -17.74 16.96 -15.29
CA LEU A 126 -17.00 15.84 -14.69
C LEU A 126 -15.74 16.31 -13.97
N GLN A 127 -14.99 17.25 -14.58
CA GLN A 127 -13.77 17.81 -14.00
C GLN A 127 -13.99 18.50 -12.66
N ARG A 128 -15.19 19.04 -12.40
CA ARG A 128 -15.51 19.69 -11.13
C ARG A 128 -15.55 18.70 -9.96
N HIS A 129 -15.89 17.44 -10.23
CA HIS A 129 -16.16 16.44 -9.20
C HIS A 129 -15.13 15.32 -9.13
N ALA A 130 -14.38 15.08 -10.22
CA ALA A 130 -13.44 13.97 -10.33
C ALA A 130 -12.23 14.01 -9.38
N TYR A 131 -11.99 15.11 -8.65
CA TYR A 131 -10.92 15.15 -7.66
C TYR A 131 -11.34 14.60 -6.28
N TYR A 132 -12.59 14.81 -5.85
CA TYR A 132 -13.05 14.36 -4.52
C TYR A 132 -13.97 13.14 -4.57
N LEU A 133 -14.66 12.93 -5.69
CA LEU A 133 -15.63 11.85 -5.81
C LEU A 133 -14.97 10.46 -5.74
N PRO A 134 -13.83 10.18 -6.41
CA PRO A 134 -13.10 8.92 -6.24
C PRO A 134 -12.70 8.60 -4.79
N PHE A 135 -12.35 9.63 -4.02
CA PHE A 135 -12.03 9.49 -2.61
C PHE A 135 -13.25 9.07 -1.79
N ALA A 136 -14.37 9.77 -1.96
CA ALA A 136 -15.62 9.43 -1.28
C ALA A 136 -16.14 8.04 -1.68
N ILE A 137 -16.03 7.68 -2.97
CA ILE A 137 -16.40 6.35 -3.49
C ILE A 137 -15.49 5.28 -2.90
N GLY A 138 -14.18 5.51 -2.82
CA GLY A 138 -13.23 4.54 -2.26
C GLY A 138 -13.54 4.21 -0.80
N ILE A 139 -13.80 5.22 0.02
CA ILE A 139 -14.24 5.04 1.41
C ILE A 139 -15.58 4.30 1.46
N GLY A 140 -16.58 4.76 0.67
CA GLY A 140 -17.91 4.16 0.68
C GLY A 140 -17.91 2.68 0.28
N ILE A 141 -17.16 2.31 -0.77
CA ILE A 141 -17.02 0.92 -1.19
C ILE A 141 -16.35 0.08 -0.10
N TRP A 142 -15.25 0.56 0.49
CA TRP A 142 -14.58 -0.16 1.57
C TRP A 142 -15.52 -0.46 2.73
N LEU A 143 -16.27 0.55 3.20
CA LEU A 143 -17.23 0.39 4.29
C LEU A 143 -18.33 -0.64 3.99
N ILE A 144 -18.69 -0.83 2.71
CA ILE A 144 -19.67 -1.84 2.28
C ILE A 144 -19.06 -3.24 2.26
N ILE A 145 -17.80 -3.39 1.86
CA ILE A 145 -17.17 -4.71 1.62
C ILE A 145 -16.34 -5.24 2.77
N GLN A 146 -15.82 -4.39 3.67
CA GLN A 146 -14.84 -4.76 4.70
C GLN A 146 -15.28 -5.92 5.62
N GLY A 147 -16.58 -6.05 5.89
CA GLY A 147 -17.13 -7.13 6.72
C GLY A 147 -17.59 -8.37 5.95
N GLN A 148 -17.36 -8.43 4.63
CA GLN A 148 -17.74 -9.59 3.82
C GLN A 148 -16.63 -10.64 3.87
N PRO A 149 -16.95 -11.95 3.86
CA PRO A 149 -15.95 -13.02 4.00
C PRO A 149 -14.74 -12.94 3.05
N PRO A 150 -14.86 -12.49 1.79
CA PRO A 150 -13.70 -12.34 0.91
C PRO A 150 -12.74 -11.20 1.30
N PHE A 151 -13.12 -10.32 2.23
CA PHE A 151 -12.38 -9.10 2.60
C PHE A 151 -12.18 -8.93 4.12
N ALA A 152 -12.82 -9.75 4.94
CA ALA A 152 -12.71 -9.69 6.40
C ALA A 152 -11.51 -10.51 6.88
N VAL A 153 -10.64 -9.89 7.68
CA VAL A 153 -9.53 -10.55 8.38
C VAL A 153 -9.95 -10.71 9.83
N ASP A 154 -10.44 -11.90 10.17
CA ASP A 154 -11.05 -12.13 11.48
C ASP A 154 -10.12 -12.89 12.42
N ASN A 155 -9.22 -13.73 11.90
CA ASN A 155 -8.32 -14.57 12.69
C ASN A 155 -6.87 -14.25 12.37
N LEU A 156 -6.19 -13.54 13.26
CA LEU A 156 -4.78 -13.23 13.20
C LEU A 156 -4.16 -13.50 14.57
N SER A 157 -2.98 -14.13 14.59
CA SER A 157 -2.27 -14.46 15.83
C SER A 157 -0.82 -14.03 15.77
N TRP A 158 -0.30 -13.60 16.91
CA TRP A 158 1.11 -13.33 17.12
C TRP A 158 1.83 -14.64 17.39
N ILE A 159 2.95 -14.83 16.72
CA ILE A 159 3.87 -15.93 16.98
C ILE A 159 5.18 -15.34 17.50
N GLU A 160 5.52 -15.66 18.73
CA GLU A 160 6.77 -15.26 19.36
C GLU A 160 7.74 -16.45 19.37
N CYS A 161 8.91 -16.24 18.77
CA CYS A 161 10.03 -17.17 18.81
C CYS A 161 11.21 -16.53 19.55
N SER A 162 11.59 -17.13 20.68
CA SER A 162 12.65 -16.59 21.55
C SER A 162 14.07 -16.88 21.03
N ALA A 163 14.28 -18.04 20.38
CA ALA A 163 15.55 -18.47 19.82
C ALA A 163 15.36 -19.50 18.69
N GLU A 164 16.40 -19.69 17.88
CA GLU A 164 16.48 -20.87 16.99
C GLU A 164 16.35 -22.14 17.83
N GLY A 165 15.53 -23.10 17.40
CA GLY A 165 15.31 -24.34 18.14
C GLY A 165 14.22 -24.27 19.23
N ALA A 166 13.72 -23.08 19.57
CA ALA A 166 12.66 -22.91 20.57
C ALA A 166 11.28 -23.28 20.02
N ALA A 167 10.34 -23.64 20.88
CA ALA A 167 8.94 -23.83 20.50
C ALA A 167 8.26 -22.46 20.30
N PRO A 168 7.43 -22.27 19.25
CA PRO A 168 6.70 -21.04 19.02
C PRO A 168 5.63 -20.83 20.09
N VAL A 169 5.54 -19.62 20.63
CA VAL A 169 4.47 -19.21 21.55
C VAL A 169 3.42 -18.44 20.77
N ILE A 170 2.18 -18.91 20.83
CA ILE A 170 1.05 -18.33 20.08
C ILE A 170 0.24 -17.44 21.01
N HIS A 171 0.04 -16.19 20.61
CA HIS A 171 -0.83 -15.24 21.30
C HIS A 171 -1.95 -14.76 20.40
N GLU A 172 -3.14 -14.60 20.99
CA GLU A 172 -4.30 -14.04 20.29
C GLU A 172 -4.06 -12.56 19.95
N PHE A 173 -4.36 -12.19 18.70
CA PHE A 173 -4.34 -10.81 18.25
C PHE A 173 -5.73 -10.32 17.83
N LEU A 174 -6.28 -10.94 16.80
CA LEU A 174 -7.61 -10.69 16.25
C LEU A 174 -8.31 -12.04 16.12
N GLY A 175 -9.51 -12.14 16.68
CA GLY A 175 -10.26 -13.39 16.70
C GLY A 175 -9.59 -14.49 17.52
N ASN A 176 -9.58 -15.71 16.99
CA ASN A 176 -9.21 -16.91 17.74
C ASN A 176 -7.96 -17.59 17.18
N SER A 177 -6.94 -17.79 18.01
CA SER A 177 -5.70 -18.49 17.66
C SER A 177 -5.88 -20.00 17.39
N SER A 178 -6.99 -20.59 17.83
CA SER A 178 -7.33 -21.99 17.51
C SER A 178 -8.06 -22.14 16.17
N ALA A 179 -8.20 -21.07 15.38
CA ALA A 179 -8.81 -21.15 14.06
C ALA A 179 -7.97 -22.04 13.13
N PRO A 180 -8.60 -22.88 12.27
CA PRO A 180 -7.87 -23.80 11.39
C PRO A 180 -6.81 -23.13 10.52
N ILE A 181 -7.05 -21.89 10.08
CA ILE A 181 -6.09 -21.12 9.26
C ILE A 181 -4.79 -20.80 10.02
N VAL A 182 -4.90 -20.45 11.30
CA VAL A 182 -3.75 -20.15 12.16
C VAL A 182 -2.99 -21.43 12.47
N VAL A 183 -3.70 -22.50 12.85
CA VAL A 183 -3.09 -23.79 13.17
C VAL A 183 -2.33 -24.35 11.97
N ASN A 184 -2.98 -24.43 10.81
CA ASN A 184 -2.34 -24.89 9.57
C ASN A 184 -1.18 -23.96 9.16
N GLY A 185 -1.31 -22.65 9.36
CA GLY A 185 -0.26 -21.67 9.10
C GLY A 185 0.97 -21.89 9.97
N VAL A 186 0.78 -22.19 11.25
CA VAL A 186 1.87 -22.50 12.19
C VAL A 186 2.54 -23.81 11.81
N GLU A 187 1.79 -24.87 11.53
CA GLU A 187 2.34 -26.18 11.14
C GLU A 187 3.17 -26.12 9.84
N THR A 188 2.74 -25.29 8.89
CA THR A 188 3.46 -25.10 7.61
C THR A 188 4.68 -24.20 7.73
N THR A 189 4.62 -23.16 8.58
CA THR A 189 5.71 -22.18 8.75
C THR A 189 6.78 -22.69 9.72
N PHE A 190 6.39 -23.46 10.73
CA PHE A 190 7.24 -23.99 11.79
C PHE A 190 7.15 -25.53 11.82
N PRO A 191 7.74 -26.22 10.82
CA PRO A 191 7.78 -27.67 10.83
C PRO A 191 8.43 -28.19 12.13
N ASP A 192 7.91 -29.31 12.63
CA ASP A 192 8.30 -29.92 13.91
C ASP A 192 8.07 -29.05 15.17
N ASN A 193 7.28 -27.97 15.07
CA ASN A 193 7.06 -26.98 16.13
C ASN A 193 8.35 -26.32 16.62
N VAL A 194 9.27 -26.04 15.70
CA VAL A 194 10.56 -25.42 16.00
C VAL A 194 10.71 -24.10 15.26
N CYS A 195 11.13 -23.07 15.99
CA CYS A 195 11.45 -21.76 15.44
C CYS A 195 12.78 -21.79 14.66
N PRO A 196 12.81 -21.29 13.42
CA PRO A 196 14.04 -21.25 12.61
C PRO A 196 15.03 -20.19 13.09
N ALA A 197 14.56 -19.18 13.80
CA ALA A 197 15.35 -18.12 14.40
C ALA A 197 14.54 -17.46 15.52
N ALA A 198 15.20 -16.59 16.28
CA ALA A 198 14.49 -15.65 17.11
C ALA A 198 13.76 -14.65 16.18
N LEU A 199 12.45 -14.79 16.00
CA LEU A 199 11.61 -13.82 15.27
C LEU A 199 10.23 -13.64 15.89
N ASP A 200 9.58 -12.51 15.60
CA ASP A 200 8.18 -12.27 15.94
C ASP A 200 7.42 -12.07 14.62
N ALA A 201 6.33 -12.84 14.43
CA ALA A 201 5.55 -12.84 13.21
C ALA A 201 4.05 -12.81 13.50
N THR A 202 3.25 -12.47 12.48
CA THR A 202 1.80 -12.62 12.52
C THR A 202 1.34 -13.63 11.48
N LEU A 203 0.50 -14.56 11.88
CA LEU A 203 -0.08 -15.58 11.00
C LEU A 203 -1.59 -15.59 11.13
N GLY A 204 -2.31 -15.77 10.02
CA GLY A 204 -3.76 -15.79 10.03
C GLY A 204 -4.41 -15.65 8.66
N ASP A 205 -5.59 -15.06 8.65
CA ASP A 205 -6.42 -14.88 7.47
C ASP A 205 -5.74 -14.00 6.42
N GLU A 206 -5.64 -14.52 5.19
CA GLU A 206 -5.27 -13.78 3.99
C GLU A 206 -6.38 -13.83 2.93
N PRO A 207 -7.48 -13.09 3.12
CA PRO A 207 -8.64 -13.18 2.24
C PRO A 207 -8.30 -12.79 0.80
N PRO A 208 -8.79 -13.54 -0.20
CA PRO A 208 -8.45 -13.31 -1.60
C PRO A 208 -8.95 -11.96 -2.14
N GLY A 209 -10.01 -11.39 -1.57
CA GLY A 209 -10.57 -10.12 -2.00
C GLY A 209 -9.65 -8.93 -1.67
N ILE A 210 -8.96 -8.95 -0.54
CA ILE A 210 -7.93 -7.96 -0.18
C ILE A 210 -6.78 -7.98 -1.20
N TRP A 211 -6.29 -9.18 -1.51
CA TRP A 211 -5.27 -9.37 -2.53
C TRP A 211 -5.73 -8.88 -3.91
N ALA A 212 -6.99 -9.14 -4.29
CA ALA A 212 -7.55 -8.64 -5.54
C ALA A 212 -7.50 -7.10 -5.63
N ILE A 213 -7.78 -6.38 -4.54
CA ILE A 213 -7.68 -4.91 -4.48
C ILE A 213 -6.22 -4.46 -4.66
N VAL A 214 -5.28 -5.10 -3.95
CA VAL A 214 -3.85 -4.77 -4.04
C VAL A 214 -3.31 -5.02 -5.46
N PHE A 215 -3.62 -6.17 -6.05
CA PHE A 215 -3.18 -6.53 -7.39
C PHE A 215 -3.84 -5.70 -8.47
N ALA A 216 -5.10 -5.29 -8.32
CA ALA A 216 -5.81 -4.46 -9.29
C ALA A 216 -5.13 -3.10 -9.52
N GLN A 217 -4.40 -2.58 -8.53
CA GLN A 217 -3.77 -1.27 -8.65
C GLN A 217 -2.72 -1.22 -9.77
N THR A 218 -1.89 -2.26 -9.91
CA THR A 218 -0.79 -2.29 -10.89
C THR A 218 -1.27 -2.18 -12.34
N PRO A 219 -2.17 -3.03 -12.86
CA PRO A 219 -2.65 -2.91 -14.24
C PRO A 219 -3.38 -1.58 -14.48
N VAL A 220 -4.14 -1.08 -13.49
CA VAL A 220 -4.81 0.23 -13.60
C VAL A 220 -3.78 1.36 -13.67
N SER A 221 -2.69 1.29 -12.91
CA SER A 221 -1.61 2.27 -12.95
C SER A 221 -0.87 2.27 -14.29
N ILE A 222 -0.67 1.10 -14.91
CA ILE A 222 -0.10 0.98 -16.26
C ILE A 222 -1.04 1.62 -17.28
N LEU A 223 -2.34 1.35 -17.20
CA LEU A 223 -3.34 1.96 -18.08
C LEU A 223 -3.35 3.49 -17.94
N ALA A 224 -3.33 4.00 -16.71
CA ALA A 224 -3.21 5.42 -16.40
C ALA A 224 -1.93 6.04 -16.98
N LEU A 225 -0.80 5.33 -16.94
CA LEU A 225 0.45 5.80 -17.53
C LEU A 225 0.33 5.97 -19.05
N LEU A 226 -0.32 5.02 -19.72
CA LEU A 226 -0.60 5.11 -21.17
C LEU A 226 -1.50 6.31 -21.50
N PHE A 227 -2.49 6.58 -20.66
CA PHE A 227 -3.36 7.75 -20.75
C PHE A 227 -2.58 9.06 -20.64
N ILE A 228 -1.74 9.20 -19.61
CA ILE A 228 -0.90 10.39 -19.42
C ILE A 228 0.07 10.56 -20.59
N ARG A 229 0.74 9.48 -21.02
CA ARG A 229 1.67 9.49 -22.16
C ARG A 229 0.99 9.98 -23.44
N SER A 230 -0.21 9.48 -23.72
CA SER A 230 -1.01 9.90 -24.87
C SER A 230 -1.35 11.38 -24.81
N SER A 231 -1.74 11.88 -23.63
CA SER A 231 -2.05 13.31 -23.46
C SER A 231 -0.84 14.21 -23.61
N VAL A 232 0.31 13.86 -23.02
CA VAL A 232 1.55 14.66 -23.12
C VAL A 232 1.99 14.79 -24.57
N ARG A 233 1.92 13.70 -25.34
CA ARG A 233 2.23 13.71 -26.77
C ARG A 233 1.32 14.65 -27.56
N LYS A 234 0.02 14.67 -27.25
CA LYS A 234 -0.94 15.54 -27.92
C LYS A 234 -0.77 17.02 -27.58
N SER A 235 -0.47 17.37 -26.32
CA SER A 235 -0.21 18.76 -25.94
C SER A 235 1.08 19.32 -26.57
N LEU A 236 2.06 18.45 -26.87
CA LEU A 236 3.25 18.81 -27.67
C LEU A 236 2.90 19.08 -29.14
N GLU A 237 2.00 18.28 -29.74
CA GLU A 237 1.55 18.44 -31.13
C GLU A 237 0.61 19.66 -31.32
N GLY A 238 -0.13 20.06 -30.27
CA GLY A 238 -1.17 21.10 -30.33
C GLY A 238 -0.76 22.52 -29.89
N GLY A 239 0.48 22.75 -29.48
CA GLY A 239 0.98 24.09 -29.13
C GLY A 239 0.41 24.71 -27.84
N GLU A 240 -0.12 23.90 -26.91
CA GLU A 240 -0.65 24.41 -25.62
C GLU A 240 0.48 24.99 -24.71
N LEU A 241 0.14 26.07 -23.97
CA LEU A 241 1.03 26.86 -23.08
C LEU A 241 2.07 26.02 -22.31
N GLN A 242 3.33 26.47 -22.38
CA GLN A 242 4.52 25.79 -21.81
C GLN A 242 4.41 25.43 -20.32
N ASP A 243 3.70 26.21 -19.49
CA ASP A 243 3.64 25.97 -18.03
C ASP A 243 2.76 24.77 -17.65
N LYS A 244 1.62 24.57 -18.33
CA LYS A 244 0.79 23.35 -18.13
C LYS A 244 1.54 22.08 -18.54
N ASN A 245 2.44 22.20 -19.52
CA ASN A 245 3.29 21.10 -19.98
C ASN A 245 4.41 20.74 -18.98
N ARG A 246 4.85 21.66 -18.10
CA ARG A 246 5.92 21.36 -17.12
C ARG A 246 5.41 20.51 -15.95
N VAL A 247 4.22 20.83 -15.43
CA VAL A 247 3.57 20.06 -14.35
C VAL A 247 3.21 18.66 -14.84
N SER A 248 2.61 18.54 -16.04
CA SER A 248 2.24 17.25 -16.63
C SER A 248 3.46 16.35 -16.92
N ARG A 249 4.57 16.92 -17.39
CA ARG A 249 5.81 16.18 -17.66
C ARG A 249 6.49 15.72 -16.37
N SER A 250 6.58 16.58 -15.36
CA SER A 250 7.17 16.20 -14.06
C SER A 250 6.33 15.13 -13.38
N PHE A 251 5.01 15.27 -13.43
CA PHE A 251 4.06 14.27 -12.95
C PHE A 251 4.22 12.94 -13.70
N TYR A 252 4.33 12.96 -15.03
CA TYR A 252 4.56 11.75 -15.83
C TYR A 252 5.84 11.01 -15.43
N VAL A 253 6.95 11.73 -15.21
CA VAL A 253 8.22 11.10 -14.80
C VAL A 253 8.10 10.46 -13.41
N GLY A 254 7.50 11.16 -12.45
CA GLY A 254 7.25 10.59 -11.12
C GLY A 254 6.31 9.38 -11.15
N PHE A 255 5.24 9.45 -11.93
CA PHE A 255 4.27 8.36 -12.09
C PHE A 255 4.87 7.15 -12.80
N LEU A 256 5.71 7.37 -13.82
CA LEU A 256 6.46 6.30 -14.50
C LEU A 256 7.36 5.54 -13.51
N GLY A 257 8.13 6.25 -12.69
CA GLY A 257 9.00 5.64 -11.68
C GLY A 257 8.22 4.75 -10.71
N LYS A 258 7.04 5.23 -10.28
CA LYS A 258 6.12 4.45 -9.43
C LYS A 258 5.64 3.16 -10.12
N VAL A 259 5.19 3.25 -11.36
CA VAL A 259 4.69 2.09 -12.11
C VAL A 259 5.80 1.05 -12.27
N ILE A 260 7.03 1.48 -12.60
CA ILE A 260 8.20 0.60 -12.67
C ILE A 260 8.46 -0.08 -11.33
N GLY A 261 8.47 0.69 -10.23
CA GLY A 261 8.65 0.13 -8.88
C GLY A 261 7.58 -0.89 -8.51
N SER A 262 6.31 -0.61 -8.80
CA SER A 262 5.19 -1.53 -8.56
C SER A 262 5.35 -2.81 -9.38
N VAL A 263 5.68 -2.71 -10.67
CA VAL A 263 5.91 -3.88 -11.53
C VAL A 263 7.08 -4.70 -11.02
N LEU A 264 8.20 -4.08 -10.67
CA LEU A 264 9.35 -4.78 -10.10
C LEU A 264 9.00 -5.50 -8.79
N PHE A 265 8.25 -4.84 -7.89
CA PHE A 265 7.79 -5.46 -6.65
C PHE A 265 6.96 -6.72 -6.92
N PHE A 266 5.95 -6.64 -7.80
CA PHE A 266 5.10 -7.79 -8.10
C PHE A 266 5.82 -8.88 -8.89
N VAL A 267 6.75 -8.53 -9.79
CA VAL A 267 7.61 -9.50 -10.48
C VAL A 267 8.47 -10.25 -9.45
N THR A 268 9.07 -9.53 -8.50
CA THR A 268 9.85 -10.17 -7.44
C THR A 268 8.98 -11.10 -6.59
N LEU A 269 7.80 -10.63 -6.17
CA LEU A 269 6.91 -11.38 -5.29
C LEU A 269 6.29 -12.61 -5.97
N LEU A 270 5.81 -12.48 -7.21
CA LEU A 270 5.05 -13.53 -7.90
C LEU A 270 5.90 -14.44 -8.78
N LEU A 271 7.09 -14.02 -9.19
CA LEU A 271 7.96 -14.81 -10.07
C LEU A 271 9.28 -15.16 -9.38
N ILE A 272 10.04 -14.17 -8.92
CA ILE A 272 11.40 -14.40 -8.42
C ILE A 272 11.38 -15.22 -7.12
N LEU A 273 10.58 -14.82 -6.13
CA LEU A 273 10.53 -15.51 -4.84
C LEU A 273 10.01 -16.95 -4.95
N PRO A 274 8.91 -17.24 -5.68
CA PRO A 274 8.50 -18.62 -5.93
C PRO A 274 9.57 -19.42 -6.65
N MET A 275 10.24 -18.85 -7.67
CA MET A 275 11.31 -19.56 -8.38
C MET A 275 12.50 -19.92 -7.47
N LEU A 276 12.81 -19.06 -6.50
CA LEU A 276 13.86 -19.33 -5.51
C LEU A 276 13.43 -20.33 -4.42
N ASN A 277 12.13 -20.43 -4.15
CA ASN A 277 11.56 -21.28 -3.10
C ASN A 277 10.80 -22.50 -3.64
N GLY A 278 11.18 -23.03 -4.82
CA GLY A 278 10.64 -24.28 -5.34
C GLY A 278 9.17 -24.21 -5.83
N GLY A 279 8.69 -23.02 -6.18
CA GLY A 279 7.34 -22.76 -6.68
C GLY A 279 6.35 -22.27 -5.62
N ILE A 280 6.77 -22.13 -4.37
CA ILE A 280 5.93 -21.68 -3.26
C ILE A 280 6.07 -20.15 -3.13
N VAL A 281 4.94 -19.43 -3.23
CA VAL A 281 4.90 -17.99 -2.90
C VAL A 281 5.12 -17.87 -1.38
N PRO A 282 6.16 -17.14 -0.91
CA PRO A 282 6.35 -16.98 0.51
C PRO A 282 5.16 -16.23 1.13
N ASN A 283 4.59 -16.80 2.18
CA ASN A 283 3.64 -16.11 3.05
C ASN A 283 4.40 -15.00 3.79
N PHE A 284 3.84 -13.78 3.84
CA PHE A 284 4.48 -12.60 4.41
C PHE A 284 3.69 -12.04 5.59
#